data_AF-A0A1M7PHU9-F1
#
_entry.id   AF-A0A1M7PHU9-F1
#
_cell.length_a   1.000
_cell.length_b   1.000
_cell.length_c   1.000
_cell.angle_alpha   90.00
_cell.angle_beta   90.00
_cell.angle_gamma   90.00
#
_symmetry.space_group_name_H-M   'P 1'
#
loop_
_entity.id
_entity.type
_entity.pdbx_description
1 polymer ?
#
loop_
_entity_poly.entity_id
_entity_poly.type
_entity_poly.pdbx_seq_one_letter_code
_entity_poly.pdbx_strand_id
1 'polypeptide(L)'
;MLYLLLLISFIIHVITFIIIKQLKMKQDNLETIEDNVSQQVKNMEDTLAIYLVELKEENEHFMKQIERVDLSAQATESKKQMNEDTPIESKTFDKESTQQTKEYQPISPVENVEDVVENSTTASILHLNAEGFTVEEIAKKLNKGKTEVELLLKFQQKK
;
A
#
# COMPACT_ATOMS: atom_id res chain seq x y z
N MET A 1 -61.28 -7.41 -33.52
CA MET A 1 -61.15 -7.35 -32.04
C MET A 1 -60.17 -8.37 -31.50
N LEU A 2 -60.38 -9.68 -31.70
CA LEU A 2 -59.53 -10.74 -31.13
C LEU A 2 -58.08 -10.71 -31.66
N TYR A 3 -57.87 -10.50 -32.96
CA TYR A 3 -56.53 -10.34 -33.56
C TYR A 3 -55.77 -9.11 -33.06
N LEU A 4 -56.49 -8.03 -32.71
CA LEU A 4 -55.88 -6.80 -32.19
C LEU A 4 -55.38 -7.02 -30.74
N LEU A 5 -56.16 -7.74 -29.92
CA LEU A 5 -55.71 -8.19 -28.59
C LEU A 5 -54.50 -9.13 -28.68
N LEU A 6 -54.48 -10.04 -29.66
CA LEU A 6 -53.35 -10.95 -29.89
C LEU A 6 -52.08 -10.18 -30.30
N LEU A 7 -52.20 -9.22 -31.21
CA LEU A 7 -51.10 -8.33 -31.61
C LEU A 7 -50.52 -7.57 -30.41
N ILE A 8 -51.37 -6.97 -29.58
CA ILE A 8 -50.94 -6.24 -28.38
C ILE A 8 -50.24 -7.17 -27.40
N SER A 9 -50.79 -8.37 -27.19
CA SER A 9 -50.15 -9.38 -26.34
C SER A 9 -48.75 -9.73 -26.85
N PHE A 10 -48.61 -9.97 -28.15
CA PHE A 10 -47.31 -10.28 -28.75
C PHE A 10 -46.30 -9.13 -28.59
N ILE A 11 -46.73 -7.88 -28.79
CA ILE A 11 -45.87 -6.70 -28.58
C ILE A 11 -45.41 -6.60 -27.13
N ILE A 12 -46.31 -6.82 -26.16
CA ILE A 12 -45.95 -6.82 -24.73
C ILE A 12 -44.88 -7.88 -24.43
N HIS A 13 -45.01 -9.10 -24.96
CA HIS A 13 -44.01 -10.15 -24.76
C HIS A 13 -42.63 -9.77 -25.30
N VAL A 14 -42.57 -9.12 -26.48
CA VAL A 14 -41.30 -8.62 -27.04
C VAL A 14 -40.69 -7.55 -26.13
N ILE A 15 -41.50 -6.61 -25.63
CA ILE A 15 -41.04 -5.57 -24.70
C ILE A 15 -40.53 -6.19 -23.40
N THR A 16 -41.24 -7.18 -22.84
CA THR A 16 -40.82 -7.90 -21.64
C THR A 16 -39.47 -8.59 -21.85
N PHE A 17 -39.25 -9.21 -23.00
CA PHE A 17 -37.95 -9.83 -23.30
C PHE A 17 -36.81 -8.82 -23.37
N ILE A 18 -37.05 -7.64 -23.94
CA ILE A 18 -36.08 -6.53 -23.96
C ILE A 18 -35.75 -6.08 -22.54
N ILE A 19 -36.75 -5.93 -21.68
CA ILE A 19 -36.56 -5.54 -20.27
C ILE A 19 -35.74 -6.60 -19.52
N ILE A 20 -36.06 -7.89 -19.70
CA ILE A 20 -35.31 -8.99 -19.07
C ILE A 20 -33.85 -8.97 -19.51
N LYS A 21 -33.57 -8.80 -20.82
CA LYS A 21 -32.21 -8.70 -21.35
C LYS A 21 -31.45 -7.52 -20.73
N GLN A 22 -32.08 -6.35 -20.63
CA GLN A 22 -31.49 -5.17 -20.02
C GLN A 22 -31.16 -5.39 -18.54
N LEU A 23 -32.05 -6.06 -17.80
CA LEU A 23 -31.84 -6.36 -16.40
C LEU A 23 -30.65 -7.32 -16.21
N LYS A 24 -30.58 -8.39 -17.02
CA LYS A 24 -29.46 -9.34 -17.01
C LYS A 24 -28.13 -8.63 -17.28
N MET A 25 -28.07 -7.77 -18.29
CA MET A 25 -26.85 -7.02 -18.61
C MET A 25 -26.37 -6.14 -17.45
N LYS A 26 -27.29 -5.55 -16.67
CA LYS A 26 -26.94 -4.78 -15.48
C LYS A 26 -26.39 -5.67 -14.35
N GLN A 27 -26.90 -6.88 -14.22
CA GLN A 27 -26.45 -7.86 -13.23
C GLN A 27 -25.05 -8.40 -13.56
N ASP A 28 -24.80 -8.74 -14.84
CA ASP A 28 -23.52 -9.27 -15.31
C ASP A 28 -22.37 -8.27 -15.05
N ASN A 29 -22.63 -6.96 -15.15
CA ASN A 29 -21.61 -5.94 -14.83
C ASN A 29 -21.16 -6.01 -13.36
N LEU A 30 -22.04 -6.37 -12.42
CA LEU A 30 -21.71 -6.43 -11.00
C LEU A 30 -20.81 -7.64 -10.68
N GLU A 31 -21.15 -8.79 -11.25
CA GLU A 31 -20.35 -10.03 -11.14
C GLU A 31 -18.94 -9.82 -11.71
N THR A 32 -18.84 -9.17 -12.88
CA THR A 32 -17.51 -8.85 -13.44
C THR A 32 -16.72 -7.86 -12.58
N ILE A 33 -17.37 -6.97 -11.83
CA ILE A 33 -16.66 -6.04 -10.93
C ILE A 33 -16.06 -6.82 -9.75
N GLU A 34 -16.80 -7.75 -9.16
CA GLU A 34 -16.30 -8.59 -8.06
C GLU A 34 -15.07 -9.41 -8.49
N ASP A 35 -15.13 -10.05 -9.65
CA ASP A 35 -14.01 -10.81 -10.22
C ASP A 35 -12.78 -9.93 -10.47
N ASN A 36 -12.99 -8.73 -11.02
CA ASN A 36 -11.90 -7.77 -11.26
C ASN A 36 -11.25 -7.30 -9.96
N VAL A 37 -12.04 -7.03 -8.91
CA VAL A 37 -11.53 -6.65 -7.58
C VAL A 37 -10.72 -7.79 -6.98
N SER A 38 -11.25 -9.02 -7.00
CA SER A 38 -10.53 -10.20 -6.50
C SER A 38 -9.20 -10.41 -7.23
N GLN A 39 -9.19 -10.26 -8.55
CA GLN A 39 -7.96 -10.35 -9.34
C GLN A 39 -6.97 -9.23 -8.99
N GLN A 40 -7.44 -8.01 -8.74
CA GLN A 40 -6.60 -6.88 -8.37
C GLN A 40 -5.96 -7.08 -6.98
N VAL A 41 -6.70 -7.62 -6.01
CA VAL A 41 -6.17 -7.99 -4.68
C VAL A 41 -5.07 -9.03 -4.81
N LYS A 42 -5.29 -10.08 -5.60
CA LYS A 42 -4.26 -11.10 -5.84
C LYS A 42 -2.99 -10.51 -6.46
N ASN A 43 -3.13 -9.67 -7.47
CA ASN A 43 -1.97 -9.01 -8.12
C ASN A 43 -1.23 -8.09 -7.13
N MET A 44 -1.96 -7.45 -6.21
CA MET A 44 -1.37 -6.63 -5.15
C MET A 44 -0.60 -7.50 -4.15
N GLU A 45 -1.15 -8.62 -3.70
CA GLU A 45 -0.47 -9.58 -2.82
C GLU A 45 0.83 -10.08 -3.45
N ASP A 46 0.80 -10.46 -4.72
CA ASP A 46 1.99 -10.91 -5.47
C ASP A 46 3.06 -9.80 -5.53
N THR A 47 2.65 -8.55 -5.73
CA THR A 47 3.57 -7.38 -5.75
C THR A 47 4.15 -7.09 -4.38
N LEU A 48 3.34 -7.15 -3.32
CA LEU A 48 3.78 -6.94 -1.94
C LEU A 48 4.76 -8.05 -1.50
N ALA A 49 4.53 -9.29 -1.91
CA ALA A 49 5.43 -10.39 -1.64
C ALA A 49 6.82 -10.14 -2.25
N ILE A 50 6.88 -9.65 -3.50
CA ILE A 50 8.12 -9.26 -4.15
C ILE A 50 8.82 -8.14 -3.36
N TYR A 51 8.09 -7.07 -3.01
CA TYR A 51 8.64 -5.95 -2.24
C TYR A 51 9.17 -6.37 -0.86
N LEU A 52 8.48 -7.28 -0.16
CA LEU A 52 8.92 -7.79 1.14
C LEU A 52 10.20 -8.61 1.03
N VAL A 53 10.36 -9.38 -0.04
CA VAL A 53 11.60 -10.11 -0.33
C VAL A 53 12.73 -9.12 -0.61
N GLU A 54 12.50 -8.15 -1.49
CA GLU A 54 13.49 -7.11 -1.83
C GLU A 54 13.93 -6.32 -0.58
N LEU A 55 12.99 -5.89 0.27
CA LEU A 55 13.28 -5.20 1.52
C LEU A 55 14.06 -6.06 2.51
N LYS A 56 13.75 -7.36 2.59
CA LYS A 56 14.51 -8.29 3.43
C LYS A 56 15.95 -8.43 2.93
N GLU A 57 16.13 -8.60 1.62
CA GLU A 57 17.46 -8.71 1.01
C GLU A 57 18.26 -7.41 1.18
N GLU A 58 17.63 -6.25 1.00
CA GLU A 58 18.27 -4.95 1.21
C GLU A 58 18.70 -4.77 2.67
N ASN A 59 17.85 -5.14 3.64
CA ASN A 59 18.20 -5.12 5.06
C ASN A 59 19.38 -6.05 5.38
N GLU A 60 19.42 -7.25 4.80
CA GLU A 60 20.57 -8.16 4.97
C GLU A 60 21.85 -7.58 4.36
N HIS A 61 21.75 -6.94 3.20
CA HIS A 61 22.89 -6.30 2.55
C HIS A 61 23.40 -5.10 3.35
N PHE A 62 22.50 -4.29 3.90
CA PHE A 62 22.83 -3.17 4.78
C PHE A 62 23.51 -3.64 6.07
N MET A 63 22.98 -4.69 6.70
CA MET A 63 23.57 -5.25 7.92
C MET A 63 24.99 -5.78 7.66
N LYS A 64 25.20 -6.47 6.54
CA LYS A 64 26.55 -6.93 6.10
C LYS A 64 27.52 -5.78 5.86
N GLN A 65 27.04 -4.64 5.35
CA GLN A 65 27.88 -3.45 5.16
C GLN A 65 28.29 -2.83 6.50
N ILE A 66 27.35 -2.70 7.45
CA ILE A 66 27.65 -2.18 8.79
C ILE A 66 28.68 -3.07 9.50
N GLU A 67 28.47 -4.39 9.49
CA GLU A 67 29.37 -5.34 10.13
C GLU A 67 30.80 -5.25 9.57
N ARG A 68 30.94 -5.07 8.24
CA ARG A 68 32.25 -4.87 7.61
C ARG A 68 32.91 -3.54 8.00
N VAL A 69 32.13 -2.48 8.15
CA VAL A 69 32.65 -1.17 8.59
C VAL A 69 33.19 -1.26 10.02
N ASP A 70 32.43 -1.89 10.93
CA ASP A 70 32.85 -2.12 12.32
C ASP A 70 34.13 -2.98 12.41
N LEU A 71 34.23 -4.04 11.59
CA LEU A 71 35.44 -4.87 11.52
C LEU A 71 36.66 -4.14 10.94
N SER A 72 36.45 -3.22 9.98
CA SER A 72 37.53 -2.42 9.39
C SER A 72 38.01 -1.28 10.30
N ALA A 73 37.14 -0.78 11.18
CA ALA A 73 37.51 0.20 12.21
C ALA A 73 38.47 -0.42 13.23
N GLN A 74 38.29 -1.70 13.60
CA GLN A 74 39.21 -2.41 14.50
C GLN A 74 40.54 -2.81 13.84
N ALA A 75 40.60 -2.97 12.51
CA ALA A 75 41.84 -3.34 11.81
C ALA A 75 42.84 -2.18 11.65
N THR A 76 42.44 -0.93 11.92
CA THR A 76 43.29 0.26 11.71
C THR A 76 44.04 0.70 12.97
N GLU A 77 43.73 0.16 14.15
CA GLU A 77 44.39 0.56 15.42
C GLU A 77 45.64 -0.24 15.79
N SER A 78 46.02 -1.30 15.07
CA SER A 78 47.19 -2.13 15.42
C SER A 78 48.54 -1.64 14.89
N LYS A 79 48.70 -0.36 14.53
CA LYS A 79 50.02 0.20 14.14
C LYS A 79 50.25 1.64 14.57
N LYS A 80 50.16 1.93 15.87
CA LYS A 80 50.90 3.07 16.46
C LYS A 80 51.10 2.93 17.97
N GLN A 81 52.13 2.18 18.38
CA GLN A 81 52.76 2.36 19.69
C GLN A 81 53.95 3.30 19.55
N MET A 82 53.90 4.45 20.23
CA MET A 82 54.95 4.95 21.14
C MET A 82 54.66 6.43 21.50
N ASN A 83 54.12 6.67 22.69
CA ASN A 83 54.65 7.61 23.69
C ASN A 83 53.70 7.72 24.90
N GLU A 84 54.31 7.68 26.08
CA GLU A 84 53.73 7.83 27.42
C GLU A 84 53.13 9.23 27.66
N ASP A 85 52.01 9.30 28.42
CA ASP A 85 51.96 9.91 29.75
C ASP A 85 50.50 10.12 30.25
N THR A 86 50.12 9.31 31.25
CA THR A 86 49.28 9.56 32.47
C THR A 86 47.90 10.30 32.40
N PRO A 87 47.04 10.24 33.46
CA PRO A 87 45.81 9.42 33.46
C PRO A 87 44.51 10.23 33.60
N ILE A 88 43.40 9.78 33.00
CA ILE A 88 42.06 10.24 33.38
C ILE A 88 41.11 9.06 33.61
N GLU A 89 40.46 9.19 34.75
CA GLU A 89 39.64 8.30 35.55
C GLU A 89 38.23 8.06 34.97
N SER A 90 37.74 6.82 35.16
CA SER A 90 36.33 6.42 35.29
C SER A 90 35.39 6.53 34.08
N LYS A 91 34.91 5.38 33.59
CA LYS A 91 33.65 4.76 34.06
C LYS A 91 33.38 3.48 33.26
N THR A 92 33.53 2.35 33.94
CA THR A 92 33.00 1.05 33.51
C THR A 92 31.48 1.16 33.42
N PHE A 93 30.94 0.98 32.23
CA PHE A 93 29.55 0.55 32.06
C PHE A 93 29.57 -0.84 31.45
N ASP A 94 29.65 -1.82 32.35
CA ASP A 94 29.05 -3.12 32.10
C ASP A 94 27.57 -2.89 31.79
N LYS A 95 27.13 -3.33 30.61
CA LYS A 95 25.75 -3.71 30.37
C LYS A 95 25.73 -4.78 29.30
N GLU A 96 25.83 -6.01 29.79
CA GLU A 96 25.12 -7.15 29.23
C GLU A 96 23.71 -6.69 28.81
N SER A 97 23.46 -6.65 27.50
CA SER A 97 22.11 -6.61 26.97
C SER A 97 21.90 -7.90 26.20
N THR A 98 21.49 -8.90 26.98
CA THR A 98 20.75 -10.10 26.59
C THR A 98 20.06 -9.95 25.24
N GLN A 99 20.48 -10.79 24.30
CA GLN A 99 19.76 -11.07 23.07
C GLN A 99 18.34 -11.57 23.43
N GLN A 100 17.34 -10.71 23.28
CA GLN A 100 15.96 -11.15 23.14
C GLN A 100 15.58 -11.07 21.68
N THR A 101 15.86 -12.16 20.96
CA THR A 101 15.21 -12.46 19.69
C THR A 101 13.70 -12.53 19.97
N LYS A 102 12.96 -11.49 19.57
CA LYS A 102 11.50 -11.58 19.52
C LYS A 102 11.17 -12.57 18.41
N GLU A 103 10.81 -13.78 18.81
CA GLU A 103 10.31 -14.83 17.95
C GLU A 103 9.08 -14.31 17.19
N TYR A 104 9.13 -14.39 15.86
CA TYR A 104 8.04 -13.94 15.00
C TYR A 104 6.83 -14.86 15.23
N GLN A 105 5.74 -14.28 15.74
CA GLN A 105 4.44 -14.96 15.72
C GLN A 105 3.69 -14.58 14.45
N PRO A 106 3.24 -15.56 13.65
CA PRO A 106 2.38 -15.28 12.51
C PRO A 106 1.09 -14.62 12.99
N ILE A 107 0.66 -13.60 12.24
CA ILE A 107 -0.54 -12.83 12.51
C ILE A 107 -1.73 -13.80 12.42
N SER A 108 -2.44 -14.02 13.52
CA SER A 108 -3.67 -14.82 13.50
C SER A 108 -4.73 -14.09 12.66
N PRO A 109 -5.61 -14.81 11.92
CA PRO A 109 -6.69 -14.16 11.16
C PRO A 109 -7.57 -13.39 12.15
N VAL A 110 -7.55 -12.06 12.06
CA VAL A 110 -8.45 -11.22 12.84
C VAL A 110 -9.82 -11.34 12.19
N GLU A 111 -10.69 -12.10 12.82
CA GLU A 111 -12.09 -12.25 12.42
C GLU A 111 -12.79 -10.89 12.60
N ASN A 112 -13.23 -10.30 11.49
CA ASN A 112 -13.92 -8.99 11.41
C ASN A 112 -13.09 -7.78 11.84
N VAL A 113 -11.99 -7.49 11.12
CA VAL A 113 -11.70 -6.08 10.82
C VAL A 113 -12.57 -5.74 9.62
N GLU A 114 -13.59 -4.91 9.80
CA GLU A 114 -14.10 -4.13 8.68
C GLU A 114 -12.88 -3.49 8.02
N ASP A 115 -12.74 -3.61 6.71
CA ASP A 115 -11.76 -2.85 5.93
C ASP A 115 -12.10 -1.37 6.13
N VAL A 116 -11.64 -0.79 7.23
CA VAL A 116 -11.39 0.64 7.32
C VAL A 116 -10.21 0.82 6.40
N VAL A 117 -10.53 0.93 5.11
CA VAL A 117 -9.65 1.52 4.12
C VAL A 117 -9.37 2.91 4.69
N GLU A 118 -8.30 3.03 5.47
CA GLU A 118 -7.71 4.33 5.74
C GLU A 118 -7.35 4.85 4.36
N ASN A 119 -8.21 5.72 3.82
CA ASN A 119 -7.96 6.37 2.56
C ASN A 119 -6.60 7.04 2.71
N SER A 120 -5.56 6.43 2.15
CA SER A 120 -4.23 7.04 2.12
C SER A 120 -4.43 8.48 1.66
N THR A 121 -3.78 9.43 2.34
CA THR A 121 -3.94 10.86 2.05
C THR A 121 -3.74 11.14 0.55
N THR A 122 -2.88 10.36 -0.10
CA THR A 122 -2.67 10.35 -1.56
C THR A 122 -3.89 9.89 -2.37
N ALA A 123 -4.54 8.79 -1.98
CA ALA A 123 -5.75 8.28 -2.61
C ALA A 123 -6.91 9.28 -2.50
N SER A 124 -7.05 9.94 -1.34
CA SER A 124 -8.04 11.01 -1.14
C SER A 124 -7.79 12.22 -2.05
N ILE A 125 -6.52 12.63 -2.22
CA ILE A 125 -6.13 13.73 -3.11
C ILE A 125 -6.45 13.38 -4.57
N LEU A 126 -6.12 12.15 -5.00
CA LEU A 126 -6.38 11.67 -6.36
C LEU A 126 -7.87 11.57 -6.67
N HIS A 127 -8.66 11.04 -5.74
CA HIS A 127 -10.11 10.93 -5.90
C HIS A 127 -10.76 12.30 -6.06
N LEU A 128 -10.43 13.26 -5.19
CA LEU A 128 -10.98 14.62 -5.28
C LEU A 128 -10.51 15.36 -6.55
N ASN A 129 -9.28 15.12 -7.01
CA ASN A 129 -8.84 15.66 -8.29
C ASN A 129 -9.63 15.07 -9.46
N ALA A 130 -9.88 13.76 -9.45
CA ALA A 130 -10.68 13.08 -10.47
C ALA A 130 -12.14 13.55 -10.48
N GLU A 131 -12.69 13.95 -9.33
CA GLU A 131 -14.01 14.61 -9.21
C GLU A 131 -14.02 16.06 -9.72
N GLY A 132 -12.85 16.62 -10.10
CA GLY A 132 -12.73 17.96 -10.68
C GLY A 132 -12.52 19.09 -9.67
N PHE A 133 -12.24 18.77 -8.40
CA PHE A 133 -11.90 19.79 -7.40
C PHE A 133 -10.56 20.45 -7.70
N THR A 134 -10.45 21.74 -7.38
CA THR A 134 -9.22 22.51 -7.51
C THR A 134 -8.22 22.13 -6.42
N VAL A 135 -6.92 22.33 -6.68
CA VAL A 135 -5.82 22.08 -5.71
C VAL A 135 -6.08 22.79 -4.37
N GLU A 136 -6.69 23.97 -4.43
CA GLU A 136 -7.13 24.78 -3.29
C GLU A 136 -8.19 24.12 -2.42
N GLU A 137 -9.24 23.60 -3.06
CA GLU A 137 -10.35 22.95 -2.38
C GLU A 137 -9.90 21.63 -1.75
N ILE A 138 -9.04 20.89 -2.46
CA ILE A 138 -8.44 19.64 -1.96
C ILE A 138 -7.58 19.92 -0.73
N ALA A 139 -6.70 20.93 -0.79
CA ALA A 139 -5.85 21.35 0.31
C ALA A 139 -6.68 21.73 1.56
N LYS A 140 -7.78 22.46 1.35
CA LYS A 140 -8.68 22.88 2.44
C LYS A 140 -9.47 21.70 3.02
N LYS A 141 -9.96 20.78 2.17
CA LYS A 141 -10.78 19.63 2.58
C LYS A 141 -9.97 18.58 3.34
N LEU A 142 -8.69 18.42 3.00
CA LEU A 142 -7.79 17.43 3.60
C LEU A 142 -6.81 18.03 4.64
N ASN A 143 -6.93 19.34 4.92
CA ASN A 143 -6.04 20.07 5.82
C ASN A 143 -4.55 19.87 5.45
N LYS A 144 -4.22 20.03 4.16
CA LYS A 144 -2.88 19.89 3.58
C LYS A 144 -2.39 21.19 2.96
N GLY A 145 -1.08 21.32 2.77
CA GLY A 145 -0.52 22.47 2.05
C GLY A 145 -0.89 22.44 0.57
N LYS A 146 -1.22 23.59 -0.03
CA LYS A 146 -1.46 23.69 -1.49
C LYS A 146 -0.28 23.10 -2.29
N THR A 147 0.94 23.42 -1.86
CA THR A 147 2.17 22.93 -2.50
C THR A 147 2.31 21.42 -2.39
N GLU A 148 1.91 20.81 -1.26
CA GLU A 148 1.97 19.36 -1.07
C GLU A 148 1.00 18.64 -2.00
N VAL A 149 -0.22 19.16 -2.12
CA VAL A 149 -1.26 18.63 -3.03
C VAL A 149 -0.82 18.77 -4.49
N GLU A 150 -0.30 19.94 -4.88
CA GLU A 150 0.20 20.18 -6.24
C GLU A 150 1.37 19.26 -6.59
N LEU A 151 2.30 19.09 -5.65
CA LEU A 151 3.48 18.25 -5.84
C LEU A 151 3.08 16.78 -6.02
N LEU A 152 2.17 16.28 -5.18
CA LEU A 152 1.64 14.92 -5.29
C LEU A 152 0.97 14.66 -6.64
N LEU A 153 0.15 15.60 -7.12
CA LEU A 153 -0.52 15.48 -8.42
C LEU A 153 0.48 15.48 -9.58
N LYS A 154 1.54 16.31 -9.52
CA LYS A 154 2.59 16.35 -10.54
C LYS A 154 3.43 15.07 -10.59
N PHE A 155 3.70 14.44 -9.45
CA PHE A 155 4.42 13.17 -9.40
C PHE A 155 3.62 12.03 -10.04
N GLN A 156 2.29 12.04 -9.90
CA GLN A 156 1.40 11.02 -10.47
C GLN A 156 1.17 11.22 -11.98
N GLN A 157 1.15 12.46 -12.47
CA GLN A 157 1.00 12.75 -13.91
C GLN A 157 2.25 12.44 -14.76
N LYS A 158 3.41 12.17 -14.13
CA LYS A 158 4.69 11.91 -14.82
C LYS A 158 5.00 10.42 -15.03
N LYS A 159 4.00 9.55 -14.95
CA LYS A 159 4.12 8.13 -15.34
C LYS A 159 3.78 7.96 -16.81
#